data_AF-A0A4R5FAK0-F1
#
_entry.id   AF-A0A4R5FAK0-F1
#
_cell.length_a   1.000
_cell.length_b   1.000
_cell.length_c   1.000
_cell.angle_alpha   90.00
_cell.angle_beta   90.00
_cell.angle_gamma   90.00
#
_symmetry.space_group_name_H-M   'P 1'
#
loop_
_entity.id
_entity.type
_entity.pdbx_description
1 polymer ?
#
loop_
_entity_poly.entity_id
_entity_poly.type
_entity_poly.pdbx_seq_one_letter_code
_entity_poly.pdbx_strand_id
1 'polypeptide(L)'
;MTLLEKIEYLEQLLNQTEENFADTFKADIIMYFDDDFSEENSQLLFLDNLNSKKEIENWIEKLTSRFVMKLDSEFETENDFIYDYLENG
;
A
#
# COMPACT_ATOMS: atom_id res chain seq x y z
N MET A 1 -1.71 -12.17 19.25
CA MET A 1 -2.65 -12.16 18.12
C MET A 1 -2.43 -13.42 17.31
N THR A 2 -3.49 -14.14 16.96
CA THR A 2 -3.44 -15.26 16.01
C THR A 2 -3.21 -14.74 14.58
N LEU A 3 -2.90 -15.62 13.62
CA LEU A 3 -2.78 -15.24 12.21
C LEU A 3 -4.09 -14.65 11.69
N LEU A 4 -5.22 -15.34 11.91
CA LEU A 4 -6.56 -14.83 11.59
C LEU A 4 -6.82 -13.41 12.14
N GLU A 5 -6.54 -13.15 13.42
CA GLU A 5 -6.74 -11.82 14.03
C GLU A 5 -5.89 -10.73 13.35
N LYS A 6 -4.73 -11.09 12.81
CA LYS A 6 -3.87 -10.16 12.07
C LYS A 6 -4.39 -9.92 10.65
N ILE A 7 -4.90 -10.97 10.00
CA ILE A 7 -5.51 -10.89 8.66
C ILE A 7 -6.76 -10.01 8.71
N GLU A 8 -7.69 -10.28 9.63
CA GLU A 8 -8.90 -9.47 9.83
C GLU A 8 -8.55 -8.01 10.12
N TYR A 9 -7.49 -7.77 10.90
CA TYR A 9 -7.07 -6.41 11.20
C TYR A 9 -6.41 -5.70 10.02
N LEU A 10 -5.60 -6.41 9.21
CA LEU A 10 -5.05 -5.90 7.96
C LEU A 10 -6.18 -5.53 6.99
N GLU A 11 -7.15 -6.42 6.79
CA GLU A 11 -8.31 -6.20 5.94
C GLU A 11 -9.09 -4.95 6.37
N GLN A 12 -9.33 -4.80 7.68
CA GLN A 12 -9.98 -3.60 8.22
C GLN A 12 -9.20 -2.32 7.91
N LEU A 13 -7.87 -2.33 8.05
CA LEU A 13 -7.03 -1.16 7.77
C LEU A 13 -7.03 -0.78 6.28
N LEU A 14 -7.05 -1.77 5.39
CA LEU A 14 -7.07 -1.56 3.95
C LEU A 14 -8.43 -1.07 3.45
N ASN A 15 -9.53 -1.50 4.08
CA ASN A 15 -10.90 -1.07 3.76
C ASN A 15 -11.33 0.23 4.45
N GLN A 16 -10.45 0.87 5.24
CA GLN A 16 -10.73 2.19 5.79
C GLN A 16 -10.85 3.24 4.68
N THR A 17 -11.77 4.18 4.85
CA THR A 17 -11.96 5.31 3.94
C THR A 17 -10.65 6.02 3.65
N GLU A 18 -10.45 6.42 2.39
CA GLU A 18 -9.30 7.20 1.96
C GLU A 18 -9.30 8.57 2.67
N GLU A 19 -8.27 8.85 3.48
CA GLU A 19 -8.08 10.14 4.14
C GLU A 19 -7.00 10.98 3.48
N ASN A 20 -6.06 10.34 2.76
CA ASN A 20 -4.95 11.00 2.09
C ASN A 20 -4.56 10.30 0.76
N PHE A 21 -3.67 10.92 -0.02
CA PHE A 21 -3.22 10.38 -1.31
C PHE A 21 -2.60 8.98 -1.19
N ALA A 22 -1.86 8.69 -0.12
CA ALA A 22 -1.25 7.38 0.09
C ALA A 22 -2.28 6.27 0.35
N ASP A 23 -3.51 6.62 0.78
CA ASP A 23 -4.59 5.67 0.96
C ASP A 23 -5.17 5.17 -0.36
N THR A 24 -5.00 5.89 -1.47
CA THR A 24 -5.46 5.45 -2.80
C THR A 24 -4.82 4.12 -3.23
N PHE A 25 -3.61 3.83 -2.72
CA PHE A 25 -2.90 2.57 -2.97
C PHE A 25 -3.43 1.39 -2.16
N LYS A 26 -4.31 1.60 -1.17
CA LYS A 26 -4.89 0.51 -0.39
C LYS A 26 -5.73 -0.42 -1.26
N ALA A 27 -6.44 0.12 -2.26
CA ALA A 27 -7.18 -0.66 -3.24
C ALA A 27 -6.27 -1.57 -4.07
N ASP A 28 -5.11 -1.07 -4.51
CA ASP A 28 -4.12 -1.87 -5.24
C ASP A 28 -3.51 -2.98 -4.35
N ILE A 29 -3.31 -2.70 -3.05
CA ILE A 29 -2.84 -3.70 -2.08
C ILE A 29 -3.88 -4.81 -1.88
N ILE A 30 -5.17 -4.46 -1.78
CA ILE A 30 -6.26 -5.43 -1.71
C ILE A 30 -6.27 -6.31 -2.97
N MET A 31 -6.18 -5.69 -4.15
CA MET A 31 -6.16 -6.41 -5.43
C MET A 31 -4.93 -7.33 -5.55
N TYR A 32 -3.77 -6.95 -5.00
CA TYR A 32 -2.57 -7.80 -4.98
C TYR A 32 -2.78 -9.12 -4.21
N PHE A 33 -3.66 -9.11 -3.20
CA PHE A 33 -4.06 -10.30 -2.46
C PHE A 33 -5.24 -11.04 -3.09
N ASP A 34 -5.63 -10.71 -4.33
CA ASP A 34 -6.80 -11.27 -5.03
C ASP A 34 -8.10 -11.16 -4.21
N ASP A 35 -8.24 -10.11 -3.38
CA ASP A 35 -9.32 -9.95 -2.40
C ASP A 35 -9.46 -11.13 -1.40
N ASP A 36 -8.43 -11.98 -1.28
CA ASP A 36 -8.41 -13.18 -0.42
C ASP A 36 -7.73 -12.90 0.93
N PHE A 37 -8.55 -12.57 1.92
CA PHE A 37 -8.18 -12.42 3.33
C PHE A 37 -8.47 -13.69 4.15
N SER A 38 -8.04 -14.85 3.65
CA SER A 38 -8.12 -16.12 4.39
C SER A 38 -6.76 -16.59 4.93
N GLU A 39 -6.77 -17.46 5.94
CA GLU A 39 -5.55 -18.12 6.44
C GLU A 39 -4.92 -19.09 5.43
N GLU A 40 -5.64 -19.43 4.35
CA GLU A 40 -5.15 -20.26 3.25
C GLU A 40 -4.29 -19.46 2.26
N ASN A 41 -4.41 -18.12 2.25
CA ASN A 41 -3.61 -17.27 1.40
C ASN A 41 -2.15 -17.24 1.87
N SER A 42 -1.29 -17.96 1.14
CA SER A 42 0.15 -18.01 1.41
C SER A 42 0.86 -16.65 1.37
N GLN A 43 0.30 -15.66 0.65
CA GLN A 43 0.85 -14.30 0.60
C GLN A 43 0.66 -13.55 1.92
N LEU A 44 -0.25 -13.99 2.80
CA LEU A 44 -0.52 -13.37 4.11
C LEU A 44 0.31 -13.98 5.25
N LEU A 45 1.05 -15.07 4.99
CA LEU A 45 1.91 -15.72 5.99
C LEU A 45 3.02 -14.80 6.55
N PHE A 46 3.36 -13.71 5.84
CA PHE A 46 4.32 -12.74 6.38
C PHE A 46 3.83 -12.10 7.69
N LEU A 47 2.51 -12.05 7.92
CA LEU A 47 1.90 -11.52 9.14
C LEU A 47 2.32 -12.31 10.38
N ASP A 48 2.77 -13.56 10.25
CA ASP A 48 3.30 -14.34 11.39
C ASP A 48 4.50 -13.66 12.05
N ASN A 49 5.29 -12.89 11.27
CA ASN A 49 6.44 -12.16 11.78
C ASN A 49 6.07 -10.84 12.48
N LEU A 50 4.81 -10.39 12.39
CA LEU A 50 4.32 -9.17 13.03
C LEU A 50 3.67 -9.50 14.37
N ASN A 51 4.14 -8.86 15.43
CA ASN A 51 3.81 -9.18 16.82
C ASN A 51 2.71 -8.29 17.39
N SER A 52 2.34 -7.21 16.70
CA SER A 52 1.34 -6.26 17.19
C SER A 52 0.57 -5.58 16.06
N LYS A 53 -0.61 -5.05 16.40
CA LYS A 53 -1.40 -4.16 15.52
C LYS A 53 -0.55 -3.00 14.99
N LYS A 54 0.29 -2.40 15.85
CA LYS A 54 1.16 -1.29 15.45
C LYS A 54 2.18 -1.69 14.38
N GLU A 55 2.68 -2.92 14.40
CA GLU A 55 3.58 -3.40 13.35
C GLU A 55 2.87 -3.59 12.01
N ILE A 56 1.58 -3.97 12.02
CA ILE A 56 0.75 -4.06 10.81
C ILE A 56 0.49 -2.65 10.25
N GLU A 57 0.08 -1.70 11.10
CA GLU A 57 -0.08 -0.29 10.71
C GLU A 57 1.21 0.26 10.08
N ASN A 58 2.34 0.09 10.76
CA ASN A 58 3.65 0.56 10.28
C ASN A 58 4.07 -0.13 8.97
N TRP A 59 3.63 -1.36 8.72
CA TRP A 59 3.90 -2.07 7.47
C TRP A 59 3.13 -1.43 6.31
N ILE A 60 1.83 -1.14 6.50
CA ILE A 60 1.02 -0.44 5.49
C ILE A 60 1.60 0.95 5.23
N GLU A 61 1.86 1.74 6.28
CA GLU A 61 2.42 3.09 6.16
C GLU A 61 3.73 3.11 5.37
N LYS A 62 4.62 2.15 5.62
CA LYS A 62 5.89 2.02 4.88
C LYS A 62 5.68 1.64 3.42
N LEU A 63 4.71 0.76 3.14
CA LEU A 63 4.41 0.32 1.79
C LEU A 63 3.81 1.47 0.97
N THR A 64 2.79 2.14 1.49
CA THR A 64 2.14 3.28 0.81
C THR A 64 3.09 4.46 0.65
N SER A 65 3.95 4.74 1.64
CA SER A 65 5.00 5.75 1.51
C SER A 65 5.99 5.44 0.37
N ARG A 66 6.31 4.17 0.13
CA ARG A 66 7.17 3.78 -1.00
C ARG A 66 6.48 3.95 -2.35
N PHE A 67 5.17 3.71 -2.43
CA PHE A 67 4.40 4.01 -3.65
C PHE A 67 4.45 5.51 -3.97
N VAL A 68 4.18 6.37 -2.97
CA VAL A 68 4.26 7.83 -3.13
C VAL A 68 5.65 8.26 -3.61
N MET A 69 6.71 7.82 -2.93
CA MET A 69 8.08 8.20 -3.32
C MET A 69 8.45 7.77 -4.74
N LYS A 70 8.03 6.56 -5.14
CA LYS A 70 8.30 6.06 -6.49
C LYS A 70 7.55 6.88 -7.54
N LEU A 71 6.28 7.16 -7.31
CA LEU A 71 5.48 7.98 -8.23
C LEU A 71 6.00 9.42 -8.30
N ASP A 72 6.35 10.04 -7.17
CA ASP A 72 6.95 11.37 -7.16
C ASP A 72 8.23 11.41 -8.02
N SER A 73 9.09 10.40 -7.94
CA SER A 73 10.29 10.32 -8.80
C SER A 73 9.98 10.11 -10.29
N GLU A 74 8.91 9.39 -10.62
CA GLU A 74 8.44 9.25 -12.01
C GLU A 74 7.89 10.60 -12.51
N PHE A 75 7.12 11.31 -11.68
CA PHE A 75 6.58 12.64 -11.96
C PHE A 75 7.64 13.72 -12.16
N GLU A 76 8.76 13.72 -11.41
CA GLU A 76 9.86 14.65 -11.69
C GLU A 76 10.34 14.52 -13.14
N THR A 77 10.47 13.28 -13.63
CA THR A 77 10.93 13.00 -15.00
C THR A 77 9.86 13.36 -16.06
N GLU A 78 8.59 13.09 -15.77
CA GLU A 78 7.47 13.45 -16.66
C GLU A 78 7.23 14.97 -16.70
N ASN A 79 7.34 15.65 -15.56
CA ASN A 79 7.20 17.10 -15.47
C ASN A 79 8.32 17.81 -16.24
N ASP A 80 9.55 17.32 -16.16
CA ASP A 80 10.67 17.81 -16.96
C ASP A 80 10.38 17.67 -18.47
N PHE A 81 9.80 16.53 -18.89
CA PHE A 81 9.38 16.31 -20.27
C PHE A 81 8.24 17.25 -20.71
N ILE A 82 7.21 17.43 -19.87
CA ILE A 82 6.10 18.36 -20.15
C ILE A 82 6.62 19.79 -20.25
N TYR A 83 7.51 20.19 -19.34
CA TYR A 83 8.12 21.51 -19.33
C TYR A 83 8.93 21.75 -20.61
N ASP A 84 9.79 20.81 -21.01
CA ASP A 84 10.54 20.90 -22.26
C ASP A 84 9.63 21.02 -23.48
N TYR A 85 8.54 20.23 -23.54
CA TYR A 85 7.55 20.33 -24.61
C TYR A 85 6.83 21.70 -24.63
N LEU A 86 6.53 22.28 -23.48
CA LEU A 86 5.87 23.58 -23.42
C LEU A 86 6.79 24.75 -23.80
N GLU A 87 8.09 24.66 -23.49
CA GLU A 87 9.07 25.72 -23.79
C GLU A 87 9.70 25.57 -25.18
N ASN A 88 9.92 24.34 -25.65
CA ASN A 88 10.69 24.03 -26.86
C ASN A 88 9.92 23.22 -27.92
N GLY A 89 8.71 22.75 -27.62
CA GLY A 89 7.86 21.93 -28.51
C GLY A 89 6.98 22.71 -29.48
#